data_AF-A0A971KYP1-F1
#
_entry.id   AF-A0A971KYP1-F1
#
_cell.length_a   1.000
_cell.length_b   1.000
_cell.length_c   1.000
_cell.angle_alpha   90.00
_cell.angle_beta   90.00
_cell.angle_gamma   90.00
#
_symmetry.space_group_name_H-M   'P 1'
#
loop_
_entity.id
_entity.type
_entity.pdbx_description
1 polymer ?
#
loop_
_entity_poly.entity_id
_entity_poly.type
_entity_poly.pdbx_seq_one_letter_code
_entity_poly.pdbx_strand_id
1 'polypeptide(L)'
;MKLIRKRRNEYALLFAASICLAVWLGMAFMLEAVFVFGAISLISFLLLMRENRRLYEAKLIYDNRIIAVPSALISIPGGKVKKDTEETIVSTFGILIGSEIYRWGLDGIHGVRLHTAHIDQEWMYLTFGDAVQTIQIELLHGMTQKQTVLNSAQKLLHETGVRAEIIGWN
;
A
#
# COMPACT_ATOMS: atom_id res chain seq x y z
N MET A 1 0.44 5.42 6.48
CA MET A 1 1.68 5.86 5.75
C MET A 1 2.85 6.31 6.64
N LYS A 2 2.60 6.68 7.91
CA LYS A 2 3.66 7.24 8.79
C LYS A 2 4.83 6.28 8.98
N LEU A 3 4.53 4.99 9.15
CA LEU A 3 5.53 3.94 9.33
C LEU A 3 6.44 3.73 8.10
N ILE A 4 5.91 3.88 6.88
CA ILE A 4 6.71 3.78 5.63
C ILE A 4 7.71 4.94 5.56
N ARG A 5 7.26 6.17 5.88
CA ARG A 5 8.13 7.35 5.93
C ARG A 5 9.21 7.21 7.01
N LYS A 6 8.84 6.69 8.19
CA LYS A 6 9.78 6.46 9.30
C LYS A 6 10.89 5.48 8.90
N ARG A 7 10.54 4.30 8.38
CA ARG A 7 11.50 3.29 7.90
C ARG A 7 12.43 3.82 6.81
N ARG A 8 11.88 4.56 5.84
CA ARG A 8 12.66 5.22 4.79
C ARG A 8 13.70 6.19 5.37
N ASN A 9 13.32 6.99 6.37
CA ASN A 9 14.24 7.93 7.00
C ASN A 9 15.31 7.21 7.85
N GLU A 10 14.95 6.12 8.53
CA GLU A 10 15.92 5.28 9.25
C GLU A 10 16.97 4.70 8.30
N TYR A 11 16.57 4.13 7.14
CA TYR A 11 17.51 3.63 6.14
C TYR A 11 18.36 4.74 5.52
N ALA A 12 17.80 5.93 5.30
CA ALA A 12 18.56 7.07 4.81
C ALA A 12 19.64 7.53 5.80
N LEU A 13 19.33 7.53 7.10
CA LEU A 13 20.29 7.85 8.15
C LEU A 13 21.39 6.80 8.26
N LEU A 14 21.03 5.51 8.25
CA LEU A 14 21.99 4.40 8.27
C LEU A 14 22.94 4.46 7.05
N PHE A 15 22.39 4.73 5.87
CA PHE A 15 23.17 4.88 4.66
C PHE A 15 24.16 6.05 4.77
N ALA A 16 23.70 7.23 5.16
CA ALA A 16 24.55 8.41 5.34
C ALA A 16 25.65 8.18 6.39
N ALA A 17 25.30 7.62 7.54
CA ALA A 17 26.25 7.31 8.60
C ALA A 17 27.31 6.28 8.15
N SER A 18 26.89 5.23 7.43
CA SER A 18 27.81 4.20 6.93
C SER A 18 28.81 4.75 5.91
N ILE A 19 28.39 5.65 5.02
CA ILE A 19 29.29 6.32 4.07
C ILE A 19 30.28 7.23 4.82
N CYS A 20 29.79 8.04 5.75
CA CYS A 20 30.67 8.91 6.53
C CYS A 20 31.73 8.12 7.30
N LEU A 21 31.35 6.99 7.91
CA LEU A 21 32.28 6.10 8.61
C LEU A 21 33.27 5.43 7.65
N ALA A 22 32.82 4.96 6.49
CA ALA A 22 33.70 4.37 5.47
C ALA A 22 34.76 5.38 4.99
N VAL A 23 34.36 6.62 4.72
CA VAL A 23 35.29 7.69 4.30
C VAL A 23 36.30 8.01 5.41
N TRP A 24 35.82 8.16 6.65
CA TRP A 24 36.67 8.43 7.80
C TRP A 24 37.71 7.33 8.04
N LEU A 25 37.29 6.07 8.01
CA LEU A 25 38.16 4.92 8.21
C LEU A 25 39.11 4.69 7.03
N GLY A 26 38.72 5.09 5.82
CA GLY A 26 39.59 5.13 4.65
C GLY A 26 40.74 6.10 4.82
N MET A 27 40.49 7.29 5.39
CA MET A 27 41.55 8.23 5.75
C MET A 27 42.50 7.66 6.83
N ALA A 28 41.98 6.83 7.73
CA ALA A 28 42.77 6.13 8.75
C ALA A 28 43.49 4.86 8.22
N PHE A 29 43.43 4.57 6.91
CA PHE A 29 44.00 3.37 6.27
C PHE A 29 43.52 2.03 6.85
N MET A 30 42.35 1.99 7.49
CA MET A 30 41.76 0.76 8.06
C MET A 30 40.93 0.01 7.01
N LEU A 31 41.59 -0.61 6.03
CA LEU A 31 40.94 -1.21 4.86
C LEU A 31 39.86 -2.24 5.19
N GLU A 32 40.08 -3.11 6.19
CA GLU A 32 39.07 -4.11 6.61
C GLU A 32 37.76 -3.45 7.04
N ALA A 33 37.85 -2.38 7.82
CA ALA A 33 36.67 -1.65 8.29
C ALA A 33 35.97 -0.90 7.15
N VAL A 34 36.74 -0.37 6.18
CA VAL A 34 36.18 0.25 4.96
C VAL A 34 35.33 -0.74 4.17
N PHE A 35 35.79 -1.99 4.01
CA PHE A 35 35.00 -3.02 3.32
C PHE A 35 33.70 -3.34 4.06
N VAL A 36 33.75 -3.46 5.39
CA VAL A 36 32.55 -3.72 6.22
C VAL A 36 31.54 -2.58 6.07
N PHE A 37 31.97 -1.33 6.24
CA PHE A 37 31.06 -0.18 6.09
C PHE A 37 30.58 0.02 4.66
N GLY A 38 31.41 -0.33 3.66
CA GLY A 38 31.01 -0.41 2.25
C GLY A 38 29.85 -1.38 2.04
N ALA A 39 29.94 -2.61 2.56
CA ALA A 39 28.85 -3.59 2.49
C ALA A 39 27.57 -3.09 3.21
N ILE A 40 27.71 -2.50 4.40
CA ILE A 40 26.58 -1.91 5.13
C ILE A 40 25.91 -0.79 4.32
N SER A 41 26.71 0.06 3.66
CA SER A 41 26.18 1.14 2.82
C SER A 41 25.39 0.59 1.64
N LEU A 42 25.89 -0.46 0.98
CA LEU A 42 25.21 -1.10 -0.14
C LEU A 42 23.88 -1.71 0.30
N ILE A 43 23.85 -2.42 1.42
CA ILE A 43 22.63 -3.02 1.98
C ILE A 43 21.62 -1.92 2.35
N SER A 44 22.09 -0.86 3.03
CA SER A 44 21.24 0.27 3.44
C SER A 44 20.65 0.99 2.22
N PHE A 45 21.44 1.14 1.14
CA PHE A 45 20.98 1.71 -0.11
C PHE A 45 19.89 0.87 -0.78
N LEU A 46 20.06 -0.45 -0.84
CA LEU A 46 19.05 -1.36 -1.40
C LEU A 46 17.73 -1.31 -0.60
N LEU A 47 17.82 -1.28 0.73
CA LEU A 47 16.65 -1.12 1.61
C LEU A 47 15.97 0.24 1.42
N LEU A 48 16.75 1.32 1.29
CA LEU A 48 16.25 2.65 1.00
C LEU A 48 15.51 2.71 -0.34
N MET A 49 16.05 2.10 -1.39
CA MET A 49 15.42 2.01 -2.70
C MET A 49 14.09 1.25 -2.63
N ARG A 50 14.06 0.12 -1.93
CA ARG A 50 12.85 -0.66 -1.71
C ARG A 50 11.76 0.16 -1.00
N GLU A 51 12.12 0.88 0.07
CA GLU A 51 11.14 1.64 0.84
C GLU A 51 10.71 2.93 0.13
N ASN A 52 11.58 3.55 -0.67
CA ASN A 52 11.19 4.65 -1.56
C ASN A 52 10.14 4.20 -2.59
N ARG A 53 10.31 3.02 -3.20
CA ARG A 53 9.31 2.45 -4.12
C ARG A 53 7.97 2.21 -3.42
N ARG A 54 7.99 1.63 -2.21
CA ARG A 54 6.77 1.47 -1.40
C ARG A 54 6.09 2.79 -1.07
N LEU A 55 6.88 3.82 -0.75
CA LEU A 55 6.33 5.16 -0.48
C LEU A 55 5.71 5.77 -1.75
N TYR A 56 6.32 5.56 -2.91
CA TYR A 56 5.77 5.99 -4.19
C TYR A 56 4.43 5.28 -4.49
N GLU A 57 4.36 3.96 -4.33
CA GLU A 57 3.13 3.19 -4.50
C GLU A 57 2.03 3.64 -3.52
N ALA A 58 2.37 3.85 -2.25
CA ALA A 58 1.44 4.36 -1.25
C ALA A 58 0.94 5.77 -1.61
N LYS A 59 1.81 6.66 -2.12
CA LYS A 59 1.41 7.98 -2.60
C LYS A 59 0.48 7.90 -3.79
N LEU A 60 0.79 7.03 -4.76
CA LEU A 60 -0.05 6.86 -5.95
C LEU A 60 -1.48 6.45 -5.57
N ILE A 61 -1.63 5.51 -4.61
CA ILE A 61 -2.93 5.11 -4.07
C ILE A 61 -3.61 6.26 -3.32
N TYR A 62 -2.86 6.99 -2.49
CA TYR A 62 -3.38 8.11 -1.70
C TYR A 62 -3.89 9.28 -2.57
N ASP A 63 -3.13 9.62 -3.60
CA ASP A 63 -3.42 10.75 -4.50
C ASP A 63 -4.58 10.42 -5.46
N ASN A 64 -4.79 9.14 -5.78
CA ASN A 64 -5.88 8.65 -6.63
C ASN A 64 -6.98 7.95 -5.82
N ARG A 65 -7.40 8.55 -4.70
CA ARG A 65 -8.40 7.94 -3.80
C ARG A 65 -9.79 7.92 -4.43
N ILE A 66 -10.41 6.74 -4.48
CA ILE A 66 -11.82 6.56 -4.84
C ILE A 66 -12.65 6.66 -3.56
N ILE A 67 -12.29 5.89 -2.54
CA ILE A 67 -12.98 5.83 -1.25
C ILE A 67 -11.94 5.94 -0.13
N ALA A 68 -12.25 6.76 0.87
CA ALA A 68 -11.47 6.87 2.09
C ALA A 68 -12.36 6.50 3.28
N VAL A 69 -11.93 5.48 4.01
CA VAL A 69 -12.67 4.87 5.12
C VAL A 69 -11.90 5.12 6.41
N PRO A 70 -12.49 5.76 7.44
CA PRO A 70 -11.77 6.14 8.66
C PRO A 70 -11.19 4.98 9.48
N SER A 71 -11.80 3.79 9.42
CA SER A 71 -11.38 2.60 10.17
C SER A 71 -11.94 1.36 9.49
N ALA A 72 -11.08 0.57 8.84
CA ALA A 72 -11.50 -0.71 8.26
C ALA A 72 -11.25 -1.84 9.25
N LEU A 73 -12.29 -2.63 9.52
CA LEU A 73 -12.10 -4.02 9.91
C LEU A 73 -11.88 -4.81 8.62
N ILE A 74 -10.84 -5.64 8.58
CA ILE A 74 -10.53 -6.44 7.39
C ILE A 74 -10.54 -7.90 7.76
N SER A 75 -11.36 -8.67 7.04
CA SER A 75 -11.23 -10.11 6.95
C SER A 75 -10.55 -10.45 5.62
N ILE A 76 -9.50 -11.27 5.67
CA ILE A 76 -8.91 -11.92 4.50
C ILE A 76 -9.21 -13.41 4.67
N PRO A 77 -9.62 -14.15 3.63
CA PRO A 77 -9.81 -15.59 3.73
C PRO A 77 -8.57 -16.28 4.32
N GLY A 78 -8.72 -16.91 5.49
CA GLY A 78 -7.63 -17.58 6.23
C GLY A 78 -6.76 -16.68 7.12
N GLY A 79 -7.04 -15.37 7.20
CA GLY A 79 -6.34 -14.39 8.04
C GLY A 79 -7.15 -13.99 9.29
N LYS A 80 -6.46 -13.47 10.33
CA LYS A 80 -7.14 -12.84 11.47
C LYS A 80 -7.70 -11.49 11.08
N VAL A 81 -8.89 -11.16 11.58
CA VAL A 81 -9.47 -9.82 11.45
C VAL A 81 -8.48 -8.80 12.01
N LYS A 82 -7.98 -7.91 11.15
CA LYS A 82 -7.12 -6.80 11.56
C LYS A 82 -7.97 -5.55 11.68
N LYS A 83 -7.98 -4.97 12.88
CA LYS A 83 -8.50 -3.62 13.11
C LYS A 83 -7.34 -2.66 12.93
N ASP A 84 -7.32 -1.94 11.82
CA ASP A 84 -6.42 -0.80 11.67
C ASP A 84 -7.18 0.47 12.07
N THR A 85 -6.55 1.30 12.88
CA THR A 85 -7.07 2.62 13.27
C THR A 85 -6.64 3.71 12.29
N GLU A 86 -5.72 3.42 11.36
CA GLU A 86 -5.38 4.32 10.27
C GLU A 86 -6.46 4.27 9.15
N GLU A 87 -6.66 5.42 8.52
CA GLU A 87 -7.54 5.57 7.35
C GLU A 87 -7.18 4.56 6.25
N THR A 88 -8.19 3.83 5.79
CA THR A 88 -8.09 2.89 4.67
C THR A 88 -8.51 3.56 3.39
N ILE A 89 -7.66 3.50 2.38
CA ILE A 89 -7.86 4.18 1.11
C ILE A 89 -7.96 3.15 0.00
N VAL A 90 -9.06 3.18 -0.74
CA VAL A 90 -9.28 2.40 -1.94
C VAL A 90 -9.04 3.30 -3.15
N SER A 91 -8.24 2.82 -4.09
CA SER A 91 -7.82 3.52 -5.30
C SER A 91 -7.87 2.59 -6.51
N THR A 92 -7.77 3.18 -7.68
CA THR A 92 -7.55 2.48 -8.96
C THR A 92 -6.30 1.61 -8.98
N PHE A 93 -5.29 1.95 -8.17
CA PHE A 93 -4.02 1.24 -8.11
C PHE A 93 -3.88 0.28 -6.93
N GLY A 94 -4.93 0.13 -6.10
CA GLY A 94 -4.87 -0.73 -4.93
C GLY A 94 -5.58 -0.18 -3.69
N ILE A 95 -5.32 -0.85 -2.56
CA ILE A 95 -5.75 -0.44 -1.23
C ILE A 95 -4.51 -0.12 -0.39
N LEU A 96 -4.58 0.99 0.33
CA LEU A 96 -3.63 1.37 1.36
C LEU A 96 -4.32 1.30 2.72
N ILE A 97 -3.84 0.41 3.59
CA ILE A 97 -4.31 0.25 4.97
C ILE A 97 -3.11 0.44 5.88
N GLY A 98 -3.06 1.56 6.59
CA GLY A 98 -1.92 1.87 7.43
C GLY A 98 -0.60 1.92 6.65
N SER A 99 0.24 0.88 6.80
CA SER A 99 1.46 0.68 6.01
C SER A 99 1.42 -0.50 5.03
N GLU A 100 0.31 -1.23 4.98
CA GLU A 100 0.10 -2.34 4.06
C GLU A 100 -0.45 -1.82 2.74
N ILE A 101 0.07 -2.37 1.64
CA ILE A 101 -0.32 -2.00 0.28
C ILE A 101 -0.78 -3.27 -0.43
N TYR A 102 -2.04 -3.29 -0.84
CA TYR A 102 -2.60 -4.32 -1.70
C TYR A 102 -2.70 -3.76 -3.10
N ARG A 103 -1.88 -4.27 -4.02
CA ARG A 103 -1.68 -3.68 -5.34
C ARG A 103 -2.60 -4.32 -6.37
N TRP A 104 -3.19 -3.52 -7.24
CA TRP A 104 -3.76 -3.95 -8.51
C TRP A 104 -3.63 -2.83 -9.54
N GLY A 105 -3.83 -3.12 -10.82
CA GLY A 105 -3.89 -2.10 -11.87
C GLY A 105 -2.57 -1.38 -12.18
N LEU A 106 -1.47 -1.72 -11.50
CA LEU A 106 -0.13 -1.14 -11.71
C LEU A 106 0.63 -1.79 -12.86
N ASP A 107 0.50 -3.11 -13.03
CA ASP A 107 1.29 -3.89 -13.99
C ASP A 107 0.52 -4.15 -15.32
N GLY A 108 -0.50 -3.33 -15.59
CA GLY A 108 -1.30 -3.38 -16.82
C GLY A 108 -2.13 -4.67 -16.96
N ILE A 109 -2.27 -5.16 -18.20
CA ILE A 109 -3.17 -6.29 -18.55
C ILE A 109 -2.68 -7.62 -17.96
N HIS A 110 -1.37 -7.78 -17.75
CA HIS A 110 -0.75 -9.00 -17.26
C HIS A 110 -0.56 -9.00 -15.73
N GLY A 111 -0.99 -7.94 -15.06
CA GLY A 111 -0.85 -7.76 -13.62
C GLY A 111 -2.04 -8.27 -12.81
N VAL A 112 -1.93 -8.08 -11.50
CA VAL A 112 -3.05 -8.22 -10.57
C VAL A 112 -4.11 -7.16 -10.89
N ARG A 113 -5.38 -7.56 -10.99
CA ARG A 113 -6.51 -6.68 -11.36
C ARG A 113 -7.64 -6.81 -10.36
N LEU A 114 -8.39 -5.72 -10.19
CA LEU A 114 -9.69 -5.77 -9.54
C LEU A 114 -10.67 -6.50 -10.45
N HIS A 115 -11.35 -7.52 -9.93
CA HIS A 115 -12.31 -8.35 -10.67
C HIS A 115 -13.74 -7.99 -10.32
N THR A 116 -14.06 -7.93 -9.02
CA THR A 116 -15.40 -7.63 -8.55
C THR A 116 -15.37 -6.66 -7.39
N ALA A 117 -16.44 -5.87 -7.28
CA ALA A 117 -16.70 -4.98 -6.18
C ALA A 117 -18.16 -5.09 -5.77
N HIS A 118 -18.41 -5.28 -4.48
CA HIS A 118 -19.75 -5.30 -3.91
C HIS A 118 -19.80 -4.30 -2.75
N ILE A 119 -20.89 -3.56 -2.62
CA ILE A 119 -21.11 -2.59 -1.55
C ILE A 119 -22.49 -2.85 -0.95
N ASP A 120 -22.52 -3.30 0.29
CA ASP A 120 -23.75 -3.41 1.06
C ASP A 120 -23.91 -2.20 2.01
N GLN A 121 -24.79 -2.27 3.01
CA GLN A 121 -25.04 -1.17 3.93
C GLN A 121 -23.87 -0.88 4.89
N GLU A 122 -23.03 -1.87 5.18
CA GLU A 122 -21.94 -1.79 6.16
C GLU A 122 -20.56 -2.04 5.53
N TRP A 123 -20.49 -3.02 4.63
CA TRP A 123 -19.29 -3.63 4.09
C TRP A 123 -19.14 -3.41 2.59
N MET A 124 -17.89 -3.25 2.19
CA MET A 124 -17.44 -3.28 0.82
C MET A 124 -16.53 -4.50 0.63
N TYR A 125 -16.81 -5.28 -0.40
CA TYR A 125 -16.05 -6.48 -0.76
C TYR A 125 -15.32 -6.23 -2.07
N LEU A 126 -14.00 -6.40 -2.07
CA LEU A 126 -13.16 -6.19 -3.24
C LEU A 126 -12.39 -7.47 -3.53
N THR A 127 -12.65 -8.08 -4.69
CA THR A 127 -11.94 -9.27 -5.14
C THR A 127 -10.96 -8.89 -6.23
N PHE A 128 -9.68 -9.17 -6.00
CA PHE A 128 -8.60 -8.86 -6.95
C PHE A 128 -7.61 -10.00 -7.03
N GLY A 129 -6.93 -10.12 -8.16
CA GLY A 129 -6.05 -11.26 -8.40
C GLY A 129 -5.46 -11.27 -9.79
N ASP A 130 -4.70 -12.31 -10.07
CA ASP A 130 -4.27 -12.69 -11.40
C ASP A 130 -4.87 -14.06 -11.77
N ALA A 131 -4.39 -14.65 -12.87
CA ALA A 131 -4.86 -15.97 -13.32
C ALA A 131 -4.53 -17.12 -12.36
N VAL A 132 -3.62 -16.91 -11.40
CA VAL A 132 -3.14 -17.94 -10.46
C VAL A 132 -3.83 -17.81 -9.12
N GLN A 133 -4.02 -16.58 -8.62
CA GLN A 133 -4.55 -16.34 -7.30
C GLN A 133 -5.47 -15.13 -7.23
N THR A 134 -6.64 -15.33 -6.60
CA THR A 134 -7.58 -14.27 -6.24
C THR A 134 -7.69 -14.13 -4.73
N ILE A 135 -7.77 -12.90 -4.25
CA ILE A 135 -7.94 -12.53 -2.85
C ILE A 135 -9.17 -11.63 -2.75
N GLN A 136 -9.97 -11.83 -1.71
CA GLN A 136 -11.06 -10.94 -1.35
C GLN A 136 -10.68 -10.16 -0.09
N ILE A 137 -10.94 -8.86 -0.11
CA ILE A 137 -10.80 -7.98 1.05
C ILE A 137 -12.16 -7.40 1.39
N GLU A 138 -12.52 -7.51 2.67
CA GLU A 138 -13.73 -6.94 3.25
C GLU A 138 -13.37 -5.64 3.97
N LEU A 139 -14.11 -4.56 3.72
CA LEU A 139 -13.87 -3.24 4.27
C LEU A 139 -15.16 -2.67 4.86
N LEU A 140 -15.19 -2.41 6.16
CA LEU A 140 -16.30 -1.68 6.77
C LEU A 140 -16.26 -0.22 6.32
N HIS A 141 -17.14 0.22 5.42
CA HIS A 141 -16.99 1.52 4.73
C HIS A 141 -17.63 2.70 5.48
N GLY A 142 -18.54 2.45 6.43
CA GLY A 142 -19.14 3.50 7.28
C GLY A 142 -19.95 4.58 6.54
N MET A 143 -20.37 4.30 5.32
CA MET A 143 -21.19 5.23 4.52
C MET A 143 -22.62 5.14 5.02
N THR A 144 -23.25 6.28 5.30
CA THR A 144 -24.62 6.35 5.82
C THR A 144 -25.63 6.86 4.80
N GLN A 145 -25.15 7.40 3.68
CA GLN A 145 -25.99 8.01 2.64
C GLN A 145 -25.86 7.25 1.32
N LYS A 146 -27.00 6.88 0.73
CA LYS A 146 -27.08 6.20 -0.57
C LYS A 146 -26.34 6.96 -1.67
N GLN A 147 -26.42 8.29 -1.68
CA GLN A 147 -25.74 9.10 -2.69
C GLN A 147 -24.22 8.95 -2.63
N THR A 148 -23.64 8.81 -1.44
CA THR A 148 -22.20 8.58 -1.27
C THR A 148 -21.78 7.23 -1.85
N VAL A 149 -22.60 6.21 -1.67
CA VAL A 149 -22.37 4.87 -2.25
C VAL A 149 -22.45 4.92 -3.76
N LEU A 150 -23.46 5.58 -4.33
CA LEU A 150 -23.62 5.73 -5.78
C LEU A 150 -22.45 6.51 -6.40
N ASN A 151 -22.03 7.62 -5.79
CA ASN A 151 -20.89 8.39 -6.26
C ASN A 151 -19.60 7.57 -6.22
N SER A 152 -19.40 6.79 -5.16
CA SER A 152 -18.24 5.91 -5.00
C SER A 152 -18.23 4.78 -6.04
N ALA A 153 -19.38 4.14 -6.28
CA ALA A 153 -19.54 3.11 -7.29
C ALA A 153 -19.32 3.64 -8.72
N GLN A 154 -19.82 4.84 -9.01
CA GLN A 154 -19.61 5.50 -10.30
C GLN A 154 -18.12 5.83 -10.52
N LYS A 155 -17.46 6.35 -9.48
CA LYS A 155 -16.03 6.64 -9.53
C LYS A 155 -15.20 5.37 -9.71
N LEU A 156 -15.55 4.29 -8.99
CA LEU A 156 -14.92 2.99 -9.15
C LEU A 156 -15.05 2.48 -10.60
N LEU A 157 -16.24 2.55 -11.19
CA LEU A 157 -16.46 2.15 -12.57
C LEU A 157 -15.64 3.00 -13.55
N HIS A 158 -15.61 4.31 -13.34
CA HIS A 158 -14.90 5.22 -14.25
C HIS A 158 -13.39 4.99 -14.24
N GLU A 159 -12.80 4.77 -13.07
CA GLU A 159 -11.34 4.65 -12.96
C GLU A 159 -10.82 3.21 -13.13
N THR A 160 -11.60 2.20 -12.72
CA THR A 160 -11.17 0.77 -12.75
C THR A 160 -11.81 -0.03 -13.88
N GLY A 161 -12.93 0.44 -14.43
CA GLY A 161 -13.79 -0.34 -15.33
C GLY A 161 -14.64 -1.41 -14.64
N VAL A 162 -14.51 -1.58 -13.32
CA VAL A 162 -15.27 -2.57 -12.54
C VAL A 162 -16.55 -1.94 -12.02
N ARG A 163 -17.69 -2.54 -12.36
CA ARG A 163 -18.99 -2.11 -11.85
C ARG A 163 -19.20 -2.67 -10.44
N ALA A 164 -19.43 -1.78 -9.47
CA ALA A 164 -19.81 -2.20 -8.13
C ALA A 164 -21.29 -2.64 -8.10
N GLU A 165 -21.55 -3.81 -7.54
CA GLU A 165 -22.91 -4.23 -7.17
C GLU A 165 -23.31 -3.60 -5.84
N ILE A 166 -24.48 -2.97 -5.79
CA ILE A 166 -24.97 -2.26 -4.61
C ILE A 166 -26.17 -3.03 -4.06
N ILE A 167 -26.09 -3.45 -2.79
CA ILE A 167 -27.11 -4.28 -2.12
C ILE A 167 -27.63 -3.54 -0.89
N GLY A 168 -28.94 -3.60 -0.62
CA GLY A 168 -29.54 -3.04 0.59
C GLY A 168 -29.71 -1.52 0.61
N TRP A 169 -29.30 -0.79 -0.43
CA TRP A 169 -29.51 0.66 -0.57
C TRP A 169 -30.75 1.00 -1.40
N ASN A 170 -31.92 0.52 -0.99
CA ASN A 170 -33.20 0.86 -1.63
C ASN A 170 -33.59 2.32 -1.40
#